data_AF-W7DHZ5-F1
#
_entry.id   AF-W7DHZ5-F1
#
_cell.length_a   1.000
_cell.length_b   1.000
_cell.length_c   1.000
_cell.angle_alpha   90.00
_cell.angle_beta   90.00
_cell.angle_gamma   90.00
#
_symmetry.space_group_name_H-M   'P 1'
#
loop_
_entity.id
_entity.type
_entity.pdbx_description
1 polymer ?
#
loop_
_entity_poly.entity_id
_entity_poly.type
_entity_poly.pdbx_seq_one_letter_code
_entity_poly.pdbx_strand_id
1 'polypeptide(L)'
;MAITIEKANVTTPTVQVSGRLSHREITDLKPTTTKDSTKIKVGTFRTWLEEWHLPSYGMQKMNIKVPKDYSFNQLSAILKDGNFHINYLTGQKLLVTLKDGDFVGEKSNFSNTNLKTDSAEADLTNWNGKITLQSDSGNQIVKDSTGDFTLNNRSGMSQVHRQKATSGEITNASGKVITTRVKADHLTINSKNGTDIIEQMEGKLFLSSLSGKSVLRDNRGEQTIESKSGDIIVVETAVNGKMNVRSETGLIKMTLSKGYHNKQFQIIAPHGQVTSDFLWQNHAVKSAIKIQTTDGIVKVLEGDA
;
A
#
# COMPACT_ATOMS: atom_id res chain seq x y z
N MET A 1 -19.88 14.11 -1.69
CA MET A 1 -20.03 14.49 -0.27
C MET A 1 -18.65 14.79 0.30
N ALA A 2 -18.49 15.72 1.24
CA ALA A 2 -17.24 15.91 1.98
C ALA A 2 -17.50 15.68 3.47
N ILE A 3 -16.80 14.75 4.09
CA ILE A 3 -16.90 14.41 5.51
C ILE A 3 -15.58 14.77 6.17
N THR A 4 -15.64 15.54 7.25
CA THR A 4 -14.49 15.83 8.11
C THR A 4 -14.83 15.46 9.54
N ILE A 5 -13.94 14.71 10.19
CA ILE A 5 -14.07 14.36 11.61
C ILE A 5 -12.81 14.80 12.37
N GLU A 6 -13.02 15.61 13.39
CA GLU A 6 -11.94 16.19 14.18
C GLU A 6 -12.28 16.21 15.68
N LYS A 7 -11.22 16.22 16.50
CA LYS A 7 -11.34 16.48 17.94
C LYS A 7 -11.57 17.97 18.19
N ALA A 8 -12.50 18.29 19.09
CA ALA A 8 -12.82 19.66 19.48
C ALA A 8 -13.13 19.78 20.98
N ASN A 9 -13.20 21.02 21.48
CA ASN A 9 -13.67 21.32 22.83
C ASN A 9 -15.20 21.20 22.89
N VAL A 10 -15.73 19.99 22.79
CA VAL A 10 -17.15 19.66 22.93
C VAL A 10 -17.32 18.58 24.00
N THR A 11 -18.44 18.59 24.71
CA THR A 11 -18.75 17.59 25.75
C THR A 11 -19.36 16.32 25.19
N THR A 12 -20.03 16.41 24.04
CA THR A 12 -20.63 15.30 23.32
C THR A 12 -20.31 15.41 21.83
N PRO A 13 -20.29 14.29 21.08
CA PRO A 13 -20.16 14.34 19.64
C PRO A 13 -21.27 15.19 19.01
N THR A 14 -20.88 16.08 18.09
CA THR A 14 -21.81 16.92 17.34
C THR A 14 -21.64 16.71 15.85
N VAL A 15 -22.74 16.77 15.10
CA VAL A 15 -22.73 16.66 13.64
C VAL A 15 -23.41 17.87 13.05
N GLN A 16 -22.74 18.51 12.10
CA GLN A 16 -23.29 19.59 11.29
C GLN A 16 -23.28 19.16 9.82
N VAL A 17 -24.43 19.27 9.16
CA VAL A 17 -24.56 19.03 7.71
C VAL A 17 -24.91 20.35 7.04
N SER A 18 -24.23 20.66 5.94
CA SER A 18 -24.45 21.88 5.15
C SER A 18 -24.30 21.60 3.66
N GLY A 19 -24.94 22.42 2.82
CA GLY A 19 -24.93 22.27 1.37
C GLY A 19 -26.29 22.64 0.78
N ARG A 20 -26.49 22.35 -0.51
CA ARG A 20 -27.78 22.60 -1.18
C ARG A 20 -28.71 21.42 -0.91
N LEU A 21 -29.38 21.44 0.23
CA LEU A 21 -30.41 20.47 0.61
C LEU A 21 -31.79 21.10 0.46
N SER A 22 -32.73 20.36 -0.09
CA SER A 22 -34.14 20.76 -0.08
C SER A 22 -34.70 20.68 1.34
N HIS A 23 -35.79 21.42 1.61
CA HIS A 23 -36.48 21.37 2.90
C HIS A 23 -36.91 19.95 3.29
N ARG A 24 -37.28 19.13 2.30
CA ARG A 24 -37.68 17.73 2.50
C ARG A 24 -36.51 16.85 2.89
N GLU A 25 -35.34 17.01 2.27
CA GLU A 25 -34.13 16.27 2.64
C GLU A 25 -33.62 16.66 4.02
N ILE A 26 -33.72 17.93 4.41
CA ILE A 26 -33.44 18.37 5.79
C ILE A 26 -34.38 17.65 6.76
N THR A 27 -35.65 17.50 6.40
CA THR A 27 -36.64 16.78 7.21
C THR A 27 -36.36 15.28 7.29
N ASP A 28 -35.87 14.68 6.20
CA ASP A 28 -35.52 13.26 6.11
C ASP A 28 -34.16 12.95 6.76
N LEU A 29 -33.30 13.97 6.97
CA LEU A 29 -32.03 13.89 7.68
C LEU A 29 -32.25 13.74 9.19
N LYS A 30 -32.73 12.57 9.59
CA LYS A 30 -32.91 12.20 11.00
C LYS A 30 -31.90 11.12 11.39
N PRO A 31 -30.91 11.43 12.24
CA PRO A 31 -30.02 10.40 12.76
C PRO A 31 -30.83 9.35 13.52
N THR A 32 -30.53 8.08 13.29
CA THR A 32 -31.05 7.00 14.12
C THR A 32 -30.04 6.73 15.22
N THR A 33 -30.39 7.06 16.45
CA THR A 33 -29.51 6.90 17.62
C THR A 33 -30.09 5.85 18.56
N THR A 34 -29.26 4.89 18.94
CA THR A 34 -29.47 3.98 20.06
C THR A 34 -28.51 4.35 21.19
N LYS A 35 -28.61 3.66 22.33
CA LYS A 35 -27.66 3.85 23.46
C LYS A 35 -26.20 3.71 23.02
N ASP A 36 -25.92 2.84 22.03
CA ASP A 36 -24.57 2.42 21.67
C ASP A 36 -24.14 2.83 20.25
N SER A 37 -25.03 3.43 19.44
CA SER A 37 -24.71 3.77 18.05
C SER A 37 -25.50 4.95 17.52
N THR A 38 -24.89 5.72 16.63
CA THR A 38 -25.54 6.76 15.83
C THR A 38 -25.33 6.47 14.36
N LYS A 39 -26.42 6.41 13.59
CA LYS A 39 -26.40 6.22 12.13
C LYS A 39 -26.97 7.45 11.46
N ILE A 40 -26.24 7.98 10.49
CA ILE A 40 -26.65 9.15 9.71
C ILE A 40 -26.62 8.75 8.24
N LYS A 41 -27.75 8.93 7.56
CA LYS A 41 -27.87 8.75 6.11
C LYS A 41 -28.11 10.11 5.47
N VAL A 42 -27.29 10.45 4.48
CA VAL A 42 -27.40 11.70 3.71
C VAL A 42 -27.37 11.37 2.22
N GLY A 43 -28.26 12.00 1.45
CA GLY A 43 -28.42 11.78 0.02
C GLY A 43 -29.87 11.46 -0.36
N THR A 44 -30.10 11.12 -1.62
CA THR A 44 -31.44 10.88 -2.15
C THR A 44 -32.04 9.60 -1.57
N PHE A 45 -33.20 9.71 -0.92
CA PHE A 45 -33.94 8.55 -0.39
C PHE A 45 -34.87 7.91 -1.44
N ARG A 46 -34.92 8.46 -2.66
CA ARG A 46 -35.80 8.03 -3.75
C ARG A 46 -35.03 7.93 -5.07
N THR A 47 -34.55 6.73 -5.38
CA THR A 47 -33.77 6.42 -6.59
C THR A 47 -34.51 6.66 -7.89
N TRP A 48 -35.85 6.53 -7.90
CA TRP A 48 -36.67 6.73 -9.11
C TRP A 48 -36.69 8.17 -9.64
N LEU A 49 -36.38 9.17 -8.80
CA LEU A 49 -36.29 10.58 -9.23
C LEU A 49 -34.94 10.91 -9.88
N GLU A 50 -33.89 10.15 -9.59
CA GLU A 50 -32.56 10.36 -10.19
C GLU A 50 -32.56 10.02 -11.69
N GLU A 51 -33.50 9.18 -12.16
CA GLU A 51 -33.70 8.86 -13.58
C GLU A 51 -34.44 9.97 -14.35
N TRP A 52 -35.26 10.78 -13.68
CA TRP A 52 -36.13 11.78 -14.32
C TRP A 52 -35.66 13.22 -14.13
N HIS A 53 -34.90 13.50 -13.08
CA HIS A 53 -34.35 14.80 -12.78
C HIS A 53 -32.90 14.60 -12.34
N LEU A 54 -31.95 15.29 -13.00
CA LEU A 54 -30.55 15.41 -12.56
C LEU A 54 -30.50 16.56 -11.56
N PRO A 55 -30.73 16.34 -10.26
CA PRO A 55 -30.88 17.46 -9.38
C PRO A 55 -29.45 17.94 -9.07
N SER A 56 -29.19 19.22 -9.32
CA SER A 56 -27.86 19.82 -9.09
C SER A 56 -27.67 20.07 -7.60
N TYR A 57 -27.44 18.98 -6.85
CA TYR A 57 -27.30 19.01 -5.40
C TYR A 57 -26.00 19.67 -4.91
N GLY A 58 -25.04 19.91 -5.82
CA GLY A 58 -23.72 20.41 -5.43
C GLY A 58 -23.05 19.54 -4.37
N MET A 59 -21.95 20.05 -3.80
CA MET A 59 -21.20 19.35 -2.77
C MET A 59 -21.86 19.55 -1.40
N GLN A 60 -22.32 18.45 -0.79
CA GLN A 60 -22.74 18.41 0.61
C GLN A 60 -21.52 18.25 1.53
N LYS A 61 -21.53 18.91 2.69
CA LYS A 61 -20.46 18.87 3.70
C LYS A 61 -21.01 18.39 5.03
N MET A 62 -20.33 17.44 5.66
CA MET A 62 -20.61 16.94 7.00
C MET A 62 -19.37 17.15 7.88
N ASN A 63 -19.53 17.97 8.92
CA ASN A 63 -18.50 18.20 9.92
C ASN A 63 -18.90 17.52 11.21
N ILE A 64 -18.08 16.60 11.68
CA ILE A 64 -18.29 15.88 12.94
C ILE A 64 -17.19 16.33 13.91
N LYS A 65 -17.62 16.85 15.06
CA LYS A 65 -16.71 17.19 16.14
C LYS A 65 -16.90 16.21 17.28
N VAL A 66 -15.81 15.63 17.77
CA VAL A 66 -15.82 14.72 18.92
C VAL A 66 -15.02 15.29 20.09
N PRO A 67 -15.33 14.92 21.34
CA PRO A 67 -14.51 15.27 22.50
C PRO A 67 -13.05 14.84 22.33
N LYS A 68 -12.12 15.53 23.00
CA LYS A 68 -10.67 15.29 22.85
C LYS A 68 -10.24 13.88 23.30
N ASP A 69 -10.90 13.36 24.32
CA ASP A 69 -10.71 12.03 24.91
C ASP A 69 -11.60 10.96 24.25
N TYR A 70 -12.37 11.32 23.22
CA TYR A 70 -13.27 10.40 22.55
C TYR A 70 -12.51 9.28 21.83
N SER A 71 -12.94 8.04 22.08
CA SER A 71 -12.42 6.85 21.43
C SER A 71 -13.56 6.06 20.80
N PHE A 72 -13.43 5.78 19.50
CA PHE A 72 -14.44 5.02 18.76
C PHE A 72 -14.31 3.54 19.03
N ASN A 73 -15.39 2.88 19.45
CA ASN A 73 -15.46 1.42 19.32
C ASN A 73 -15.45 1.03 17.83
N GLN A 74 -16.25 1.71 17.02
CA GLN A 74 -16.25 1.59 15.57
C GLN A 74 -16.66 2.91 14.91
N LEU A 75 -15.91 3.32 13.89
CA LEU A 75 -16.28 4.37 12.96
C LEU A 75 -16.47 3.73 11.58
N SER A 76 -17.62 3.96 10.95
CA SER A 76 -17.91 3.41 9.63
C SER A 76 -18.56 4.40 8.69
N ALA A 77 -18.16 4.39 7.41
CA ALA A 77 -18.79 5.19 6.37
C ALA A 77 -18.91 4.40 5.05
N ILE A 78 -19.97 4.67 4.31
CA ILE A 78 -20.19 4.15 2.96
C ILE A 78 -20.53 5.35 2.08
N LEU A 79 -19.71 5.60 1.07
CA LEU A 79 -19.78 6.76 0.20
C LEU A 79 -19.66 6.30 -1.26
N LYS A 80 -20.57 6.77 -2.11
CA LYS A 80 -20.46 6.58 -3.55
C LYS A 80 -19.40 7.52 -4.11
N ASP A 81 -19.62 8.82 -3.95
CA ASP A 81 -18.71 9.86 -4.43
C ASP A 81 -18.45 10.85 -3.29
N GLY A 82 -17.19 10.98 -2.86
CA GLY A 82 -16.87 11.96 -1.83
C GLY A 82 -15.48 11.88 -1.20
N ASN A 83 -15.25 12.86 -0.33
CA ASN A 83 -14.00 13.07 0.36
C ASN A 83 -14.25 12.74 1.83
N PHE A 84 -13.44 11.88 2.44
CA PHE A 84 -13.55 11.53 3.85
C PHE A 84 -12.22 11.74 4.56
N HIS A 85 -12.15 12.82 5.33
CA HIS A 85 -10.95 13.26 6.03
C HIS A 85 -11.11 13.10 7.53
N ILE A 86 -10.09 12.52 8.18
CA ILE A 86 -10.04 12.37 9.63
C ILE A 86 -8.66 12.74 10.17
N ASN A 87 -8.63 13.35 11.36
CA ASN A 87 -7.38 13.73 11.99
C ASN A 87 -7.42 13.54 13.51
N TYR A 88 -6.31 13.06 14.08
CA TYR A 88 -6.12 12.83 15.52
C TYR A 88 -7.15 11.92 16.18
N LEU A 89 -7.75 11.01 15.43
CA LEU A 89 -8.79 10.12 15.95
C LEU A 89 -8.19 8.86 16.57
N THR A 90 -8.91 8.34 17.56
CA THR A 90 -8.56 7.12 18.30
C THR A 90 -9.73 6.15 18.28
N GLY A 91 -9.47 4.87 18.10
CA GLY A 91 -10.54 3.86 18.16
C GLY A 91 -10.06 2.43 17.99
N GLN A 92 -11.01 1.49 18.01
CA GLN A 92 -10.72 0.07 17.75
C GLN A 92 -10.85 -0.28 16.27
N LYS A 93 -11.92 0.18 15.61
CA LYS A 93 -12.24 -0.18 14.21
C LYS A 93 -12.58 1.04 13.37
N LEU A 94 -11.94 1.16 12.21
CA LEU A 94 -12.32 2.07 11.14
C LEU A 94 -12.69 1.27 9.90
N LEU A 95 -13.91 1.42 9.40
CA LEU A 95 -14.43 0.69 8.24
C LEU A 95 -14.99 1.68 7.20
N VAL A 96 -14.31 1.85 6.08
CA VAL A 96 -14.76 2.79 5.04
C VAL A 96 -14.89 2.08 3.70
N THR A 97 -16.02 2.28 3.03
CA THR A 97 -16.20 1.95 1.63
C THR A 97 -16.41 3.23 0.84
N LEU A 98 -15.54 3.52 -0.13
CA LEU A 98 -15.59 4.74 -0.93
C LEU A 98 -15.40 4.41 -2.41
N LYS A 99 -16.42 4.56 -3.24
CA LYS A 99 -16.29 4.25 -4.66
C LYS A 99 -15.36 5.25 -5.37
N ASP A 100 -15.65 6.55 -5.30
CA ASP A 100 -14.84 7.61 -5.91
C ASP A 100 -14.59 8.80 -4.96
N GLY A 101 -13.52 9.56 -5.20
CA GLY A 101 -13.05 10.68 -4.37
C GLY A 101 -11.76 10.35 -3.61
N ASP A 102 -11.67 10.74 -2.34
CA ASP A 102 -10.48 10.50 -1.52
C ASP A 102 -10.78 10.22 -0.04
N PHE A 103 -9.96 9.35 0.55
CA PHE A 103 -9.86 9.18 1.99
C PHE A 103 -8.50 9.71 2.45
N VAL A 104 -8.50 10.60 3.44
CA VAL A 104 -7.27 11.13 4.04
C VAL A 104 -7.32 10.98 5.55
N GLY A 105 -6.41 10.19 6.10
CA GLY A 105 -6.25 9.97 7.52
C GLY A 105 -4.90 10.44 8.02
N GLU A 106 -4.88 11.36 8.99
CA GLU A 106 -3.64 11.84 9.59
C GLU A 106 -3.60 11.58 11.12
N LYS A 107 -2.43 11.21 11.63
CA LYS A 107 -2.10 11.16 13.08
C LYS A 107 -3.14 10.43 13.93
N SER A 108 -3.67 9.35 13.40
CA SER A 108 -4.78 8.62 14.01
C SER A 108 -4.35 7.21 14.41
N ASN A 109 -5.01 6.66 15.41
CA ASN A 109 -4.68 5.37 15.99
C ASN A 109 -5.94 4.52 16.05
N PHE A 110 -6.02 3.53 15.16
CA PHE A 110 -7.09 2.55 15.15
C PHE A 110 -6.50 1.15 15.18
N SER A 111 -6.90 0.32 16.14
CA SER A 111 -6.39 -1.05 16.24
C SER A 111 -6.53 -1.81 14.92
N ASN A 112 -7.65 -1.62 14.21
CA ASN A 112 -7.90 -2.15 12.87
C ASN A 112 -8.51 -1.08 11.95
N THR A 113 -7.91 -0.91 10.78
CA THR A 113 -8.38 -0.02 9.73
C THR A 113 -8.62 -0.82 8.46
N ASN A 114 -9.82 -0.73 7.91
CA ASN A 114 -10.20 -1.37 6.66
C ASN A 114 -10.85 -0.33 5.74
N LEU A 115 -10.15 0.00 4.65
CA LEU A 115 -10.64 0.90 3.61
C LEU A 115 -10.77 0.12 2.30
N LYS A 116 -11.95 0.16 1.71
CA LYS A 116 -12.24 -0.41 0.39
C LYS A 116 -12.63 0.71 -0.57
N THR A 117 -11.92 0.80 -1.68
CA THR A 117 -12.19 1.78 -2.73
C THR A 117 -12.36 1.14 -4.11
N ASP A 118 -13.05 1.83 -5.01
CA ASP A 118 -13.05 1.47 -6.45
C ASP A 118 -11.98 2.31 -7.16
N SER A 119 -12.22 3.61 -7.34
CA SER A 119 -11.30 4.59 -7.94
C SER A 119 -10.73 5.60 -6.95
N ALA A 120 -11.28 5.66 -5.74
CA ALA A 120 -10.86 6.64 -4.75
C ALA A 120 -9.43 6.43 -4.22
N GLU A 121 -8.73 7.53 -4.00
CA GLU A 121 -7.43 7.53 -3.32
C GLU A 121 -7.61 7.29 -1.81
N ALA A 122 -6.67 6.58 -1.19
CA ALA A 122 -6.59 6.43 0.26
C ALA A 122 -5.17 6.78 0.73
N ASP A 123 -5.01 7.89 1.46
CA ASP A 123 -3.75 8.30 2.10
C ASP A 123 -3.87 8.20 3.62
N LEU A 124 -3.00 7.37 4.22
CA LEU A 124 -2.79 7.25 5.65
C LEU A 124 -1.39 7.73 6.02
N THR A 125 -1.31 8.79 6.83
CA THR A 125 -0.05 9.37 7.28
C THR A 125 0.02 9.44 8.81
N ASN A 126 1.14 9.02 9.41
CA ASN A 126 1.30 8.91 10.87
C ASN A 126 0.21 8.05 11.53
N TRP A 127 -0.03 6.88 10.95
CA TRP A 127 -1.09 5.97 11.34
C TRP A 127 -0.57 4.86 12.25
N ASN A 128 -1.32 4.50 13.28
CA ASN A 128 -0.98 3.40 14.18
C ASN A 128 -2.06 2.32 14.16
N GLY A 129 -1.62 1.06 14.11
CA GLY A 129 -2.45 -0.14 14.16
C GLY A 129 -2.47 -0.91 12.83
N LYS A 130 -3.30 -1.95 12.75
CA LYS A 130 -3.35 -2.81 11.56
C LYS A 130 -4.10 -2.12 10.42
N ILE A 131 -3.51 -2.11 9.23
CA ILE A 131 -4.04 -1.45 8.04
C ILE A 131 -4.41 -2.49 6.98
N THR A 132 -5.61 -2.40 6.42
CA THR A 132 -6.02 -3.13 5.23
C THR A 132 -6.63 -2.16 4.23
N LEU A 133 -5.98 -2.01 3.07
CA LEU A 133 -6.49 -1.21 1.96
C LEU A 133 -6.79 -2.13 0.78
N GLN A 134 -7.97 -1.95 0.17
CA GLN A 134 -8.39 -2.66 -1.03
C GLN A 134 -8.86 -1.63 -2.05
N SER A 135 -8.35 -1.70 -3.28
CA SER A 135 -8.67 -0.75 -4.35
C SER A 135 -8.76 -1.47 -5.69
N ASP A 136 -9.68 -1.04 -6.54
CA ASP A 136 -9.69 -1.49 -7.93
C ASP A 136 -8.66 -0.70 -8.77
N SER A 137 -8.69 0.62 -8.68
CA SER A 137 -7.90 1.52 -9.53
C SER A 137 -7.36 2.75 -8.80
N GLY A 138 -7.90 3.09 -7.63
CA GLY A 138 -7.43 4.19 -6.80
C GLY A 138 -6.05 3.92 -6.18
N ASN A 139 -5.33 4.99 -5.87
CA ASN A 139 -4.04 4.93 -5.21
C ASN A 139 -4.19 4.64 -3.71
N GLN A 140 -3.26 3.87 -3.17
CA GLN A 140 -3.18 3.50 -1.75
C GLN A 140 -1.83 3.95 -1.22
N ILE A 141 -1.83 4.80 -0.21
CA ILE A 141 -0.62 5.39 0.33
C ILE A 141 -0.60 5.22 1.84
N VAL A 142 0.47 4.62 2.36
CA VAL A 142 0.75 4.51 3.80
C VAL A 142 2.12 5.10 4.10
N LYS A 143 2.17 6.15 4.92
CA LYS A 143 3.38 6.91 5.23
C LYS A 143 3.58 7.05 6.72
N ASP A 144 4.82 6.97 7.20
CA ASP A 144 5.20 7.31 8.58
C ASP A 144 4.43 6.53 9.66
N SER A 145 4.06 5.29 9.35
CA SER A 145 3.08 4.57 10.13
C SER A 145 3.69 3.35 10.86
N THR A 146 2.96 2.83 11.84
CA THR A 146 3.35 1.65 12.60
C THR A 146 2.22 0.62 12.69
N GLY A 147 2.59 -0.65 12.60
CA GLY A 147 1.66 -1.77 12.59
C GLY A 147 1.68 -2.52 11.25
N ASP A 148 1.08 -3.70 11.26
CA ASP A 148 1.01 -4.56 10.08
C ASP A 148 0.10 -3.98 9.01
N PHE A 149 0.43 -4.26 7.74
CA PHE A 149 -0.33 -3.74 6.61
C PHE A 149 -0.60 -4.80 5.53
N THR A 150 -1.77 -4.67 4.90
CA THR A 150 -2.18 -5.44 3.73
C THR A 150 -2.72 -4.50 2.67
N LEU A 151 -2.08 -4.43 1.51
CA LEU A 151 -2.53 -3.61 0.38
C LEU A 151 -2.91 -4.51 -0.80
N ASN A 152 -4.15 -4.40 -1.27
CA ASN A 152 -4.61 -5.12 -2.45
C ASN A 152 -5.04 -4.12 -3.51
N ASN A 153 -4.42 -4.18 -4.69
CA ASN A 153 -4.70 -3.27 -5.78
C ASN A 153 -4.82 -4.03 -7.11
N ARG A 154 -5.79 -3.65 -7.96
CA ARG A 154 -5.87 -4.21 -9.31
C ARG A 154 -5.02 -3.39 -10.29
N SER A 155 -5.18 -2.07 -10.40
CA SER A 155 -4.44 -1.27 -11.40
C SER A 155 -3.86 0.06 -10.91
N GLY A 156 -4.16 0.51 -9.68
CA GLY A 156 -3.63 1.75 -9.11
C GLY A 156 -2.20 1.63 -8.57
N MET A 157 -1.73 2.66 -7.88
CA MET A 157 -0.47 2.62 -7.14
C MET A 157 -0.70 2.14 -5.70
N SER A 158 0.18 1.30 -5.18
CA SER A 158 0.32 1.00 -3.75
C SER A 158 1.69 1.48 -3.26
N GLN A 159 1.70 2.49 -2.40
CA GLN A 159 2.92 3.10 -1.87
C GLN A 159 3.00 2.92 -0.35
N VAL A 160 4.14 2.41 0.14
CA VAL A 160 4.45 2.30 1.56
C VAL A 160 5.78 2.98 1.84
N HIS A 161 5.79 3.96 2.74
CA HIS A 161 6.97 4.78 3.01
C HIS A 161 7.21 4.96 4.51
N ARG A 162 8.45 4.70 4.96
CA ARG A 162 8.86 4.84 6.38
C ARG A 162 7.91 4.10 7.33
N GLN A 163 7.64 2.83 7.01
CA GLN A 163 6.76 1.96 7.78
C GLN A 163 7.56 1.07 8.73
N LYS A 164 7.03 0.86 9.94
CA LYS A 164 7.50 -0.18 10.88
C LYS A 164 6.40 -1.20 11.11
N ALA A 165 6.67 -2.47 10.87
CA ALA A 165 5.70 -3.56 11.00
C ALA A 165 6.37 -4.84 11.50
N THR A 166 5.57 -5.83 11.93
CA THR A 166 6.04 -7.21 11.99
C THR A 166 5.87 -7.86 10.61
N SER A 167 4.71 -7.65 9.98
CA SER A 167 4.38 -8.21 8.68
C SER A 167 3.76 -7.19 7.72
N GLY A 168 4.16 -7.27 6.46
CA GLY A 168 3.58 -6.51 5.36
C GLY A 168 3.23 -7.41 4.18
N GLU A 169 2.06 -7.18 3.58
CA GLU A 169 1.62 -7.89 2.38
C GLU A 169 1.09 -6.91 1.32
N ILE A 170 1.55 -7.05 0.08
CA ILE A 170 1.06 -6.27 -1.06
C ILE A 170 0.72 -7.21 -2.20
N THR A 171 -0.51 -7.17 -2.69
CA THR A 171 -0.94 -7.87 -3.90
C THR A 171 -1.34 -6.86 -4.96
N ASN A 172 -0.74 -6.96 -6.15
CA ASN A 172 -0.94 -6.02 -7.25
C ASN A 172 -1.15 -6.75 -8.59
N ALA A 173 -2.23 -6.46 -9.32
CA ALA A 173 -2.47 -7.13 -10.60
C ALA A 173 -1.72 -6.48 -11.78
N SER A 174 -1.88 -5.18 -12.01
CA SER A 174 -1.26 -4.48 -13.15
C SER A 174 -0.84 -3.04 -12.84
N GLY A 175 -0.87 -2.64 -11.58
CA GLY A 175 -0.50 -1.30 -11.12
C GLY A 175 0.98 -1.18 -10.72
N LYS A 176 1.28 -0.24 -9.85
CA LYS A 176 2.65 0.03 -9.38
C LYS A 176 2.77 -0.15 -7.87
N VAL A 177 3.76 -0.92 -7.44
CA VAL A 177 4.12 -1.04 -6.02
C VAL A 177 5.39 -0.23 -5.77
N ILE A 178 5.37 0.63 -4.75
CA ILE A 178 6.55 1.39 -4.31
C ILE A 178 6.69 1.21 -2.80
N THR A 179 7.78 0.59 -2.37
CA THR A 179 8.13 0.51 -0.95
C THR A 179 9.46 1.20 -0.72
N THR A 180 9.50 2.10 0.26
CA THR A 180 10.70 2.88 0.57
C THR A 180 10.90 2.98 2.08
N ARG A 181 12.08 2.59 2.57
CA ARG A 181 12.43 2.64 4.01
C ARG A 181 11.43 1.87 4.88
N VAL A 182 11.06 0.66 4.46
CA VAL A 182 10.19 -0.23 5.23
C VAL A 182 11.04 -1.10 6.12
N LYS A 183 10.74 -1.12 7.42
CA LYS A 183 11.33 -2.04 8.39
C LYS A 183 10.27 -3.03 8.85
N ALA A 184 10.37 -4.27 8.40
CA ALA A 184 9.42 -5.33 8.75
C ALA A 184 10.14 -6.67 8.88
N ASP A 185 9.74 -7.52 9.83
CA ASP A 185 10.34 -8.86 9.93
C ASP A 185 10.12 -9.64 8.62
N HIS A 186 8.95 -9.47 8.02
CA HIS A 186 8.58 -10.05 6.73
C HIS A 186 7.81 -9.06 5.84
N LEU A 187 8.19 -8.96 4.57
CA LEU A 187 7.45 -8.30 3.51
C LEU A 187 7.22 -9.25 2.33
N THR A 188 5.95 -9.46 1.98
CA THR A 188 5.53 -10.25 0.83
C THR A 188 4.90 -9.35 -0.22
N ILE A 189 5.38 -9.43 -1.46
CA ILE A 189 4.82 -8.72 -2.61
C ILE A 189 4.49 -9.73 -3.70
N ASN A 190 3.23 -9.77 -4.11
CA ASN A 190 2.72 -10.61 -5.20
C ASN A 190 2.21 -9.71 -6.32
N SER A 191 2.98 -9.59 -7.40
CA SER A 191 2.63 -8.81 -8.57
C SER A 191 2.34 -9.71 -9.77
N LYS A 192 1.35 -9.37 -10.61
CA LYS A 192 1.19 -10.08 -11.90
C LYS A 192 1.96 -9.36 -13.00
N ASN A 193 1.48 -8.22 -13.46
CA ASN A 193 1.98 -7.53 -14.66
C ASN A 193 2.39 -6.08 -14.36
N GLY A 194 2.61 -5.75 -13.09
CA GLY A 194 2.90 -4.40 -12.62
C GLY A 194 4.37 -4.01 -12.64
N THR A 195 4.67 -2.86 -12.04
CA THR A 195 6.05 -2.48 -11.71
C THR A 195 6.23 -2.42 -10.21
N ASP A 196 7.25 -3.11 -9.71
CA ASP A 196 7.60 -3.17 -8.30
C ASP A 196 8.92 -2.42 -8.07
N ILE A 197 8.91 -1.44 -7.19
CA ILE A 197 10.09 -0.67 -6.77
C ILE A 197 10.24 -0.82 -5.27
N ILE A 198 11.31 -1.48 -4.83
CA ILE A 198 11.59 -1.77 -3.42
C ILE A 198 12.93 -1.18 -3.06
N GLU A 199 12.92 -0.16 -2.19
CA GLU A 199 14.11 0.60 -1.83
C GLU A 199 14.30 0.66 -0.31
N GLN A 200 15.52 0.38 0.15
CA GLN A 200 15.90 0.52 1.56
C GLN A 200 14.99 -0.28 2.51
N MET A 201 14.53 -1.46 2.09
CA MET A 201 13.80 -2.39 2.94
C MET A 201 14.76 -3.07 3.94
N GLU A 202 14.34 -3.22 5.19
CA GLU A 202 15.05 -3.99 6.21
C GLU A 202 14.19 -5.16 6.70
N GLY A 203 14.71 -6.39 6.59
CA GLY A 203 14.10 -7.64 7.03
C GLY A 203 14.05 -8.71 5.95
N LYS A 204 13.06 -9.60 5.98
CA LYS A 204 12.90 -10.64 4.96
C LYS A 204 11.96 -10.18 3.85
N LEU A 205 12.42 -10.25 2.59
CA LEU A 205 11.63 -9.92 1.40
C LEU A 205 11.32 -11.19 0.59
N PHE A 206 10.04 -11.40 0.30
CA PHE A 206 9.57 -12.30 -0.74
C PHE A 206 8.84 -11.49 -1.81
N LEU A 207 9.34 -11.56 -3.05
CA LEU A 207 8.75 -10.90 -4.21
C LEU A 207 8.47 -11.94 -5.30
N SER A 208 7.21 -12.08 -5.70
CA SER A 208 6.81 -12.89 -6.83
C SER A 208 6.17 -12.02 -7.90
N SER A 209 6.61 -12.16 -9.15
CA SER A 209 6.08 -11.44 -10.31
C SER A 209 5.77 -12.39 -11.47
N LEU A 210 4.66 -12.22 -12.18
CA LEU A 210 4.40 -13.01 -13.39
C LEU A 210 5.20 -12.46 -14.58
N SER A 211 4.92 -11.24 -15.01
CA SER A 211 5.54 -10.62 -16.19
C SER A 211 5.98 -9.16 -15.97
N GLY A 212 5.79 -8.65 -14.76
CA GLY A 212 6.10 -7.27 -14.39
C GLY A 212 7.60 -6.99 -14.21
N LYS A 213 7.94 -5.70 -14.11
CA LYS A 213 9.32 -5.28 -13.85
C LYS A 213 9.55 -5.08 -12.36
N SER A 214 10.60 -5.68 -11.83
CA SER A 214 11.02 -5.54 -10.44
C SER A 214 12.33 -4.78 -10.34
N VAL A 215 12.38 -3.75 -9.50
CA VAL A 215 13.58 -2.95 -9.23
C VAL A 215 13.83 -2.92 -7.72
N LEU A 216 14.98 -3.43 -7.31
CA LEU A 216 15.39 -3.53 -5.92
C LEU A 216 16.63 -2.68 -5.70
N ARG A 217 16.61 -1.81 -4.67
CA ARG A 217 17.75 -0.97 -4.30
C ARG A 217 18.02 -0.94 -2.81
N ASP A 218 19.27 -1.19 -2.42
CA ASP A 218 19.77 -1.05 -1.05
C ASP A 218 18.93 -1.75 0.03
N ASN A 219 18.39 -2.92 -0.29
CA ASN A 219 17.60 -3.75 0.61
C ASN A 219 18.52 -4.64 1.47
N ARG A 220 18.13 -4.83 2.74
CA ARG A 220 18.94 -5.52 3.76
C ARG A 220 18.15 -6.67 4.38
N GLY A 221 18.79 -7.83 4.46
CA GLY A 221 18.20 -9.05 5.02
C GLY A 221 17.95 -10.09 3.94
N GLU A 222 17.26 -11.18 4.29
CA GLU A 222 17.01 -12.27 3.34
C GLU A 222 16.08 -11.82 2.21
N GLN A 223 16.44 -12.15 0.98
CA GLN A 223 15.68 -11.75 -0.20
C GLN A 223 15.43 -12.96 -1.09
N THR A 224 14.17 -13.19 -1.45
CA THR A 224 13.77 -14.18 -2.46
C THR A 224 12.91 -13.48 -3.50
N ILE A 225 13.42 -13.42 -4.73
CA ILE A 225 12.77 -12.76 -5.86
C ILE A 225 12.55 -13.80 -6.95
N GLU A 226 11.31 -13.97 -7.34
CA GLU A 226 10.91 -14.91 -8.38
C GLU A 226 10.08 -14.18 -9.45
N SER A 227 10.47 -14.36 -10.71
CA SER A 227 9.69 -13.92 -11.85
C SER A 227 9.50 -15.05 -12.85
N LYS A 228 8.34 -15.06 -13.53
CA LYS A 228 8.17 -15.96 -14.68
C LYS A 228 8.88 -15.39 -15.90
N SER A 229 8.45 -14.22 -16.36
CA SER A 229 8.97 -13.60 -17.59
C SER A 229 9.35 -12.13 -17.43
N GLY A 230 9.28 -11.60 -16.20
CA GLY A 230 9.58 -10.22 -15.88
C GLY A 230 11.06 -9.93 -15.70
N ASP A 231 11.43 -8.68 -15.95
CA ASP A 231 12.77 -8.18 -15.70
C ASP A 231 12.99 -7.89 -14.21
N ILE A 232 14.09 -8.38 -13.68
CA ILE A 232 14.54 -8.13 -12.31
C ILE A 232 15.84 -7.32 -12.37
N ILE A 233 15.83 -6.14 -11.77
CA ILE A 233 17.00 -5.28 -11.64
C ILE A 233 17.32 -5.14 -10.15
N VAL A 234 18.51 -5.57 -9.74
CA VAL A 234 18.99 -5.50 -8.36
C VAL A 234 20.21 -4.61 -8.30
N VAL A 235 20.16 -3.57 -7.48
CA VAL A 235 21.28 -2.63 -7.25
C VAL A 235 21.52 -2.52 -5.76
N GLU A 236 22.56 -3.17 -5.25
CA GLU A 236 22.78 -3.29 -3.81
C GLU A 236 24.17 -2.79 -3.42
N THR A 237 24.21 -1.73 -2.60
CA THR A 237 25.46 -1.21 -2.03
C THR A 237 26.04 -2.10 -0.93
N ALA A 238 25.26 -3.00 -0.36
CA ALA A 238 25.73 -4.03 0.56
C ALA A 238 24.73 -5.16 0.57
N VAL A 239 25.21 -6.40 0.50
CA VAL A 239 24.32 -7.55 0.59
C VAL A 239 24.42 -8.21 1.96
N ASN A 240 23.29 -8.24 2.65
CA ASN A 240 23.15 -8.77 3.99
C ASN A 240 22.16 -9.93 3.97
N GLY A 241 22.56 -11.12 4.44
CA GLY A 241 21.73 -12.32 4.40
C GLY A 241 21.82 -13.07 3.07
N LYS A 242 20.89 -14.02 2.87
CA LYS A 242 20.78 -14.84 1.67
C LYS A 242 19.97 -14.12 0.59
N MET A 243 20.41 -14.17 -0.67
CA MET A 243 19.64 -13.67 -1.81
C MET A 243 19.42 -14.78 -2.83
N ASN A 244 18.16 -15.05 -3.18
CA ASN A 244 17.78 -15.94 -4.26
C ASN A 244 17.03 -15.13 -5.31
N VAL A 245 17.51 -15.12 -6.55
CA VAL A 245 16.88 -14.42 -7.66
C VAL A 245 16.61 -15.42 -8.78
N ARG A 246 15.37 -15.53 -9.22
CA ARG A 246 14.96 -16.42 -10.30
C ARG A 246 14.10 -15.68 -11.32
N SER A 247 14.39 -15.85 -12.60
CA SER A 247 13.51 -15.47 -13.70
C SER A 247 13.49 -16.59 -14.74
N GLU A 248 12.33 -17.10 -15.15
CA GLU A 248 12.31 -18.21 -16.13
C GLU A 248 12.84 -17.76 -17.50
N THR A 249 12.32 -16.64 -18.02
CA THR A 249 12.67 -16.11 -19.35
C THR A 249 13.07 -14.63 -19.35
N GLY A 250 12.91 -13.91 -18.24
CA GLY A 250 13.19 -12.47 -18.18
C GLY A 250 14.67 -12.14 -17.99
N LEU A 251 15.01 -10.85 -18.03
CA LEU A 251 16.35 -10.37 -17.68
C LEU A 251 16.53 -10.32 -16.16
N ILE A 252 17.67 -10.82 -15.67
CA ILE A 252 18.19 -10.55 -14.33
C ILE A 252 19.42 -9.66 -14.50
N LYS A 253 19.33 -8.39 -14.09
CA LYS A 253 20.46 -7.46 -14.04
C LYS A 253 20.86 -7.20 -12.60
N MET A 254 22.12 -7.44 -12.25
CA MET A 254 22.65 -7.23 -10.90
C MET A 254 23.87 -6.31 -10.90
N THR A 255 23.82 -5.29 -10.04
CA THR A 255 24.93 -4.37 -9.75
C THR A 255 25.18 -4.40 -8.24
N LEU A 256 26.34 -4.92 -7.82
CA LEU A 256 26.68 -5.11 -6.40
C LEU A 256 27.98 -4.40 -6.03
N SER A 257 28.07 -3.80 -4.83
CA SER A 257 29.34 -3.24 -4.34
C SER A 257 30.33 -4.34 -3.88
N LYS A 258 31.63 -4.02 -3.85
CA LYS A 258 32.76 -4.92 -3.51
C LYS A 258 32.60 -5.73 -2.20
N GLY A 259 31.64 -5.43 -1.33
CA GLY A 259 31.37 -6.19 -0.09
C GLY A 259 30.68 -7.55 -0.26
N TYR A 260 30.31 -7.97 -1.49
CA TYR A 260 29.52 -9.19 -1.72
C TYR A 260 30.34 -10.50 -1.66
N HIS A 261 31.67 -10.45 -1.72
CA HIS A 261 32.52 -11.63 -1.97
C HIS A 261 32.37 -12.79 -0.97
N ASN A 262 31.96 -12.51 0.27
CA ASN A 262 31.80 -13.50 1.34
C ASN A 262 30.34 -13.92 1.60
N LYS A 263 29.43 -13.65 0.66
CA LYS A 263 27.98 -13.77 0.88
C LYS A 263 27.34 -14.78 -0.07
N GLN A 264 26.31 -15.47 0.41
CA GLN A 264 25.66 -16.57 -0.31
C GLN A 264 24.52 -16.09 -1.22
N PHE A 265 24.68 -16.23 -2.54
CA PHE A 265 23.69 -15.86 -3.54
C PHE A 265 23.44 -16.96 -4.56
N GLN A 266 22.17 -17.06 -4.96
CA GLN A 266 21.75 -17.93 -6.05
C GLN A 266 20.99 -17.13 -7.10
N ILE A 267 21.40 -17.30 -8.36
CA ILE A 267 20.74 -16.74 -9.54
C ILE A 267 20.34 -17.91 -10.43
N ILE A 268 19.06 -18.01 -10.77
CA ILE A 268 18.52 -19.06 -11.65
C ILE A 268 17.80 -18.40 -12.81
N ALA A 269 18.34 -18.53 -14.01
CA ALA A 269 17.74 -18.03 -15.24
C ALA A 269 17.76 -19.13 -16.32
N PRO A 270 16.83 -20.09 -16.28
CA PRO A 270 16.84 -21.26 -17.17
C PRO A 270 16.92 -20.85 -18.65
N HIS A 271 16.05 -19.92 -19.06
CA HIS A 271 15.91 -19.42 -20.43
C HIS A 271 16.06 -17.89 -20.56
N GLY A 272 16.41 -17.23 -19.45
CA GLY A 272 16.54 -15.78 -19.38
C GLY A 272 17.95 -15.28 -19.67
N GLN A 273 18.16 -14.00 -19.41
CA GLN A 273 19.49 -13.39 -19.49
C GLN A 273 19.95 -12.99 -18.08
N VAL A 274 21.20 -13.27 -17.72
CA VAL A 274 21.84 -12.73 -16.53
C VAL A 274 22.90 -11.73 -16.98
N THR A 275 22.82 -10.49 -16.51
CA THR A 275 23.88 -9.48 -16.69
C THR A 275 24.36 -8.99 -15.34
N SER A 276 25.66 -9.01 -15.10
CA SER A 276 26.21 -8.50 -13.84
C SER A 276 27.60 -7.92 -13.97
N ASP A 277 27.96 -6.99 -13.08
CA ASP A 277 29.28 -6.36 -12.94
C ASP A 277 30.21 -7.07 -11.93
N PHE A 278 29.98 -8.35 -11.67
CA PHE A 278 30.78 -9.11 -10.72
C PHE A 278 32.27 -9.11 -11.09
N LEU A 279 33.12 -8.65 -10.17
CA LEU A 279 34.55 -8.93 -10.16
C LEU A 279 34.76 -10.40 -9.79
N TRP A 280 35.22 -11.19 -10.77
CA TRP A 280 35.65 -12.58 -10.55
C TRP A 280 37.01 -12.60 -9.86
N GLN A 281 37.12 -13.33 -8.74
CA GLN A 281 38.40 -13.58 -8.09
C GLN A 281 38.83 -15.02 -8.33
N ASN A 282 39.99 -15.21 -8.97
CA ASN A 282 40.55 -16.52 -9.32
C ASN A 282 40.91 -17.41 -8.10
N HIS A 283 40.79 -16.89 -6.88
CA HIS A 283 41.18 -17.58 -5.64
C HIS A 283 40.13 -17.47 -4.52
N ALA A 284 38.84 -17.43 -4.85
CA ALA A 284 37.78 -17.50 -3.86
C ALA A 284 37.73 -18.90 -3.21
N VAL A 285 38.18 -19.01 -1.96
CA VAL A 285 38.31 -20.28 -1.21
C VAL A 285 36.94 -20.94 -0.91
N LYS A 286 35.84 -20.19 -1.05
CA LYS A 286 34.45 -20.68 -0.98
C LYS A 286 33.56 -19.83 -1.90
N SER A 287 33.46 -20.19 -3.18
CA SER A 287 32.60 -19.46 -4.13
C SER A 287 31.15 -19.47 -3.66
N ALA A 288 30.68 -18.35 -3.12
CA ALA A 288 29.38 -18.21 -2.50
C ALA A 288 28.27 -17.79 -3.48
N ILE A 289 28.62 -17.62 -4.76
CA ILE A 289 27.70 -17.21 -5.83
C ILE A 289 27.45 -18.41 -6.75
N LYS A 290 26.19 -18.78 -6.91
CA LYS A 290 25.74 -19.86 -7.81
C LYS A 290 24.85 -19.28 -8.91
N ILE A 291 25.29 -19.35 -10.17
CA ILE A 291 24.50 -18.96 -11.34
C ILE A 291 24.13 -20.24 -12.11
N GLN A 292 22.85 -20.41 -12.46
CA GLN A 292 22.36 -21.57 -13.21
C GLN A 292 21.50 -21.12 -14.38
N THR A 293 21.86 -21.55 -15.59
CA THR A 293 21.08 -21.38 -16.82
C THR A 293 20.99 -22.73 -17.54
N THR A 294 19.92 -22.95 -18.32
CA THR A 294 19.75 -24.14 -19.17
C THR A 294 20.19 -23.82 -20.60
N ASP A 295 19.58 -22.80 -21.20
CA ASP A 295 19.89 -22.24 -22.52
C ASP A 295 19.95 -20.69 -22.51
N GLY A 296 19.74 -20.08 -21.34
CA GLY A 296 19.87 -18.65 -21.11
C GLY A 296 21.30 -18.11 -21.25
N ILE A 297 21.41 -16.79 -21.43
CA ILE A 297 22.68 -16.09 -21.68
C ILE A 297 23.21 -15.48 -20.38
N VAL A 298 24.47 -15.72 -20.04
CA VAL A 298 25.16 -15.04 -18.93
C VAL A 298 26.21 -14.08 -19.49
N LYS A 299 26.06 -12.80 -19.17
CA LYS A 299 27.04 -11.75 -19.48
C LYS A 299 27.60 -11.16 -18.19
N VAL A 300 28.91 -11.34 -17.99
CA VAL A 300 29.63 -10.67 -16.91
C VAL A 300 30.35 -9.46 -17.50
N LEU A 301 30.08 -8.30 -16.94
CA LEU A 301 30.75 -7.04 -17.23
C LEU A 301 31.92 -6.93 -16.25
N GLU A 302 33.11 -6.68 -16.78
CA GLU A 302 34.28 -6.37 -15.95
C GLU A 302 34.03 -4.99 -15.33
N GLY A 303 33.87 -4.95 -14.00
CA GLY A 303 33.75 -3.68 -13.27
C GLY A 303 35.11 -2.99 -13.21
N ASP A 304 35.14 -1.66 -13.33
CA ASP A 304 36.37 -0.88 -13.14
C ASP A 304 36.94 -1.17 -11.73
N ALA A 305 38.21 -1.60 -11.70
CA ALA A 305 38.91 -2.09 -10.51
C ALA A 305 39.04 -1.04 -9.39
#